data_AF-A0A0G1FEW1-F1
#
_entry.id   AF-A0A0G1FEW1-F1
#
_cell.length_a   1.000
_cell.length_b   1.000
_cell.length_c   1.000
_cell.angle_alpha   90.00
_cell.angle_beta   90.00
_cell.angle_gamma   90.00
#
_symmetry.space_group_name_H-M   'P 1'
#
loop_
_entity.id
_entity.type
_entity.pdbx_description
1 polymer ?
#
loop_
_entity_poly.entity_id
_entity_poly.type
_entity_poly.pdbx_seq_one_letter_code
_entity_poly.pdbx_strand_id
1 'polypeptide(L)'
;FSLIFFVIIMALVGGYVYVTTRPGSRVFYRDQQSQQQSIQEPDSKDTAQSVLSALSVALVEQNESGEFGSAEFTDDQQQTKLMLVVAGETQGERQALLHKGMCDQPGDTVQLLAKLESGISETVLPISLEELLSQLPMSVVVQDPSHTTVACGELVQ
;
A
#
# COMPACT_ATOMS: atom_id res chain seq x y z
N PHE A 1 -42.19 55.64 0.59
CA PHE A 1 -41.83 55.33 1.99
C PHE A 1 -42.08 53.88 2.39
N SER A 2 -43.15 53.20 1.95
CA SER A 2 -43.42 51.80 2.38
C SER A 2 -42.42 50.76 1.85
N LEU A 3 -42.06 50.79 0.55
CA LEU A 3 -41.18 49.79 -0.08
C LEU A 3 -39.73 49.77 0.46
N ILE A 4 -39.17 50.94 0.82
CA ILE A 4 -37.81 51.05 1.34
C ILE A 4 -37.72 50.45 2.76
N PHE A 5 -38.78 50.57 3.55
CA PHE A 5 -38.83 50.01 4.91
C PHE A 5 -38.86 48.47 4.89
N PHE A 6 -39.59 47.87 3.95
CA PHE A 6 -39.62 46.41 3.78
C PHE A 6 -38.27 45.83 3.34
N VAL A 7 -37.53 46.53 2.47
CA VAL A 7 -36.19 46.08 2.04
C VAL A 7 -35.17 46.14 3.18
N ILE A 8 -35.22 47.20 4.00
CA ILE A 8 -34.33 47.33 5.18
C ILE A 8 -34.65 46.24 6.22
N ILE A 9 -35.93 45.96 6.47
CA ILE A 9 -36.33 44.90 7.41
C ILE A 9 -35.89 43.53 6.90
N MET A 10 -36.05 43.23 5.60
CA MET A 10 -35.60 41.95 5.03
C MET A 10 -34.08 41.79 5.08
N ALA A 11 -33.31 42.86 4.89
CA ALA A 11 -31.85 42.82 5.01
C ALA A 11 -31.39 42.61 6.47
N LEU A 12 -32.07 43.23 7.44
CA LEU A 12 -31.78 43.04 8.86
C LEU A 12 -32.18 41.64 9.35
N VAL A 13 -33.33 41.12 8.92
CA VAL A 13 -33.79 39.77 9.26
C VAL A 13 -32.92 38.72 8.58
N GLY A 14 -32.62 38.87 7.28
CA GLY A 14 -31.73 37.97 6.55
C GLY A 14 -30.31 37.94 7.09
N GLY A 15 -29.76 39.11 7.45
CA GLY A 15 -28.45 39.21 8.11
C GLY A 15 -28.43 38.59 9.51
N TYR A 16 -29.48 38.79 10.31
CA TYR A 16 -29.62 38.19 11.64
C TYR A 16 -29.73 36.65 11.58
N VAL A 17 -30.50 36.11 10.65
CA VAL A 17 -30.60 34.66 10.43
C VAL A 17 -29.27 34.08 9.93
N TYR A 18 -28.58 34.76 9.01
CA TYR A 18 -27.29 34.28 8.49
C TYR A 18 -26.17 34.26 9.55
N VAL A 19 -26.18 35.19 10.50
CA VAL A 19 -25.20 35.19 11.62
C VAL A 19 -25.53 34.12 12.67
N THR A 20 -26.82 33.86 12.94
CA THR A 20 -27.22 32.85 13.94
C THR A 20 -27.16 31.41 13.42
N THR A 21 -27.16 31.20 12.10
CA THR A 21 -27.16 29.86 11.49
C THR A 21 -25.80 29.38 10.98
N ARG A 22 -24.70 30.10 11.23
CA ARG A 22 -23.36 29.56 10.93
C ARG A 22 -23.10 28.33 11.80
N PRO A 23 -22.92 27.12 11.23
CA PRO A 23 -22.36 26.00 11.96
C PRO A 23 -20.87 26.29 12.19
N GLY A 24 -20.58 27.03 13.25
CA GLY A 24 -19.22 27.19 13.74
C GLY A 24 -18.74 25.87 14.33
N SER A 25 -17.67 25.34 13.76
CA SER A 25 -16.89 24.23 14.30
C SER A 25 -16.64 24.43 15.80
N ARG A 26 -17.37 23.68 16.61
CA ARG A 26 -17.11 23.49 18.04
C ARG A 26 -17.04 22.01 18.29
N VAL A 27 -15.93 21.40 17.91
CA VAL A 27 -15.51 20.16 18.57
C VAL A 27 -14.85 20.60 19.87
N PHE A 28 -15.50 20.17 20.94
CA PHE A 28 -15.20 20.43 22.33
C PHE A 28 -13.88 19.75 22.71
N TYR A 29 -12.82 20.54 22.96
CA TYR A 29 -11.69 20.12 23.78
C TYR A 29 -11.84 20.76 25.16
N ARG A 30 -12.74 20.20 25.97
CA ARG A 30 -12.79 20.42 27.43
C ARG A 30 -13.60 19.29 28.07
N ASP A 31 -13.06 18.75 29.16
CA ASP A 31 -13.58 17.69 30.04
C ASP A 31 -13.45 16.24 29.58
N GLN A 32 -12.22 15.71 29.68
CA GLN A 32 -11.99 14.33 30.16
C GLN A 32 -10.68 14.21 30.98
N GLN A 33 -10.35 15.23 31.78
CA GLN A 33 -9.56 14.99 32.98
C GLN A 33 -10.54 14.92 34.14
N SER A 34 -10.53 13.79 34.88
CA SER A 34 -11.17 13.55 36.20
C SER A 34 -12.43 12.65 36.24
N GLN A 35 -12.34 11.42 35.71
CA GLN A 35 -12.83 10.19 36.38
C GLN A 35 -11.84 9.07 36.01
N GLN A 36 -10.76 8.88 36.78
CA GLN A 36 -10.66 7.85 37.82
C GLN A 36 -10.95 6.44 37.26
N GLN A 37 -9.95 5.78 36.64
CA GLN A 37 -8.95 4.91 37.29
C GLN A 37 -9.50 3.51 37.65
N SER A 38 -8.81 2.49 37.10
CA SER A 38 -8.81 1.06 37.46
C SER A 38 -9.62 0.11 36.58
N ILE A 39 -9.09 -0.22 35.39
CA ILE A 39 -8.80 -1.62 35.04
C ILE A 39 -7.38 -1.64 34.44
N GLN A 40 -6.64 -2.68 34.83
CA GLN A 40 -5.21 -2.94 34.65
C GLN A 40 -4.63 -2.71 33.23
N GLU A 41 -3.33 -2.41 33.20
CA GLU A 41 -2.42 -2.59 32.06
C GLU A 41 -2.78 -3.83 31.22
N PRO A 42 -2.70 -3.69 29.90
CA PRO A 42 -1.60 -4.36 29.25
C PRO A 42 -0.62 -3.29 28.79
N ASP A 43 0.64 -3.50 29.15
CA ASP A 43 1.80 -2.95 28.46
C ASP A 43 1.60 -3.12 26.95
N SER A 44 1.12 -2.07 26.29
CA SER A 44 1.09 -2.01 24.84
C SER A 44 1.72 -0.69 24.45
N LYS A 45 3.03 -0.79 24.30
CA LYS A 45 3.90 0.07 23.50
C LYS A 45 3.41 0.03 22.04
N ASP A 46 2.19 0.49 21.79
CA ASP A 46 1.60 0.55 20.44
C ASP A 46 2.15 1.79 19.76
N THR A 47 3.36 1.57 19.24
CA THR A 47 4.05 2.43 18.32
C THR A 47 3.12 2.65 17.13
N ALA A 48 3.02 3.89 16.66
CA ALA A 48 2.42 4.19 15.38
C ALA A 48 3.16 3.42 14.26
N GLN A 49 2.81 2.16 14.05
CA GLN A 49 3.25 1.36 12.91
C GLN A 49 2.35 1.73 11.74
N SER A 50 2.97 2.37 10.75
CA SER A 50 2.39 2.59 9.44
C SER A 50 1.95 1.24 8.88
N VAL A 51 0.65 0.97 8.87
CA VAL A 51 0.04 -0.18 8.19
C VAL A 51 0.15 0.04 6.69
N LEU A 52 1.33 -0.25 6.12
CA LEU A 52 1.49 -0.45 4.69
C LEU A 52 0.62 -1.65 4.31
N SER A 53 -0.49 -1.38 3.60
CA SER A 53 -1.39 -2.43 3.13
C SER A 53 -0.96 -3.04 1.79
N ALA A 54 -0.08 -2.36 1.05
CA ALA A 54 0.46 -2.84 -0.20
C ALA A 54 1.84 -2.23 -0.51
N LEU A 55 2.64 -2.96 -1.28
CA LEU A 55 3.92 -2.54 -1.85
C LEU A 55 3.94 -2.93 -3.33
N SER A 56 4.35 -2.00 -4.20
CA SER A 56 4.53 -2.28 -5.63
C SER A 56 5.99 -2.08 -6.02
N VAL A 57 6.51 -3.01 -6.81
CA VAL A 57 7.87 -3.00 -7.34
C VAL A 57 7.83 -3.14 -8.85
N ALA A 58 8.55 -2.26 -9.55
CA ALA A 58 8.75 -2.39 -10.99
C ALA A 58 9.83 -3.45 -11.27
N LEU A 59 9.57 -4.31 -12.26
CA LEU A 59 10.55 -5.23 -12.81
C LEU A 59 11.16 -4.59 -14.06
N VAL A 60 12.49 -4.47 -14.05
CA VAL A 60 13.28 -3.94 -15.15
C VAL A 60 13.82 -5.10 -15.99
N GLU A 61 13.85 -4.87 -17.30
CA GLU A 61 14.44 -5.77 -18.29
C GLU A 61 15.88 -6.16 -17.93
N GLN A 62 16.19 -7.43 -18.16
CA GLN A 62 17.52 -8.01 -18.01
C GLN A 62 17.91 -8.74 -19.29
N ASN A 63 19.21 -8.73 -19.61
CA ASN A 63 19.78 -9.49 -20.72
C ASN A 63 19.14 -9.22 -22.09
N GLU A 64 18.74 -7.97 -22.36
CA GLU A 64 18.12 -7.55 -23.64
C GLU A 64 16.88 -8.38 -24.02
N SER A 65 16.13 -8.84 -23.00
CA SER A 65 14.97 -9.72 -23.18
C SER A 65 13.76 -9.04 -23.79
N GLY A 66 13.69 -7.70 -23.74
CA GLY A 66 12.48 -6.93 -24.03
C GLY A 66 11.32 -7.16 -23.05
N GLU A 67 11.55 -7.84 -21.91
CA GLU A 67 10.53 -8.16 -20.90
C GLU A 67 10.64 -7.30 -19.65
N PHE A 68 9.50 -6.79 -19.19
CA PHE A 68 9.40 -5.89 -18.03
C PHE A 68 8.07 -6.11 -17.32
N GLY A 69 7.91 -5.56 -16.12
CA GLY A 69 6.69 -5.83 -15.36
C GLY A 69 6.55 -5.10 -14.04
N SER A 70 5.67 -5.64 -13.22
CA SER A 70 5.45 -5.18 -11.84
C SER A 70 5.04 -6.32 -10.93
N ALA A 71 5.54 -6.31 -9.71
CA ALA A 71 5.12 -7.15 -8.60
C ALA A 71 4.37 -6.30 -7.58
N GLU A 72 3.14 -6.68 -7.26
CA GLU A 72 2.33 -6.07 -6.21
C GLU A 72 2.17 -7.05 -5.05
N PHE A 73 2.62 -6.64 -3.88
CA PHE A 73 2.49 -7.35 -2.62
C PHE A 73 1.38 -6.67 -1.82
N THR A 74 0.31 -7.40 -1.51
CA THR A 74 -0.80 -6.91 -0.70
C THR A 74 -0.83 -7.69 0.61
N ASP A 75 -1.00 -6.98 1.71
CA ASP A 75 -1.22 -7.61 3.01
C ASP A 75 -2.52 -8.43 3.00
N ASP A 76 -2.43 -9.69 3.42
CA ASP A 76 -3.56 -10.60 3.58
C ASP A 76 -3.47 -11.23 4.98
N GLN A 77 -3.69 -10.40 6.00
CA GLN A 77 -3.65 -10.77 7.42
C GLN A 77 -2.25 -11.21 7.90
N GLN A 78 -1.99 -12.53 7.89
CA GLN A 78 -0.69 -13.12 8.28
C GLN A 78 0.09 -13.60 7.06
N GLN A 79 -0.43 -13.33 5.87
CA GLN A 79 0.10 -13.75 4.59
C GLN A 79 0.26 -12.54 3.69
N THR A 80 0.98 -12.72 2.58
CA THR A 80 1.13 -11.70 1.56
C THR A 80 0.66 -12.25 0.24
N LYS A 81 -0.33 -11.61 -0.37
CA LYS A 81 -0.72 -11.90 -1.74
C LYS A 81 0.23 -11.18 -2.68
N LEU A 82 0.91 -11.93 -3.55
CA LEU A 82 1.78 -11.42 -4.58
C LEU A 82 1.13 -11.60 -5.95
N MET A 83 0.87 -10.50 -6.62
CA MET A 83 0.47 -10.46 -8.03
C MET A 83 1.65 -9.97 -8.87
N LEU A 84 2.08 -10.80 -9.82
CA LEU A 84 3.15 -10.49 -10.76
C LEU A 84 2.56 -10.35 -12.16
N VAL A 85 2.88 -9.25 -12.83
CA VAL A 85 2.52 -9.00 -14.23
C VAL A 85 3.80 -8.74 -15.00
N VAL A 86 4.01 -9.48 -16.09
CA VAL A 86 5.13 -9.36 -17.02
C VAL A 86 4.58 -9.18 -18.43
N ALA A 87 5.14 -8.21 -19.15
CA ALA A 87 4.82 -7.89 -20.53
C ALA A 87 6.11 -7.82 -21.35
N GLY A 88 5.97 -7.78 -22.69
CA GLY A 88 7.09 -7.73 -23.62
C GLY A 88 7.12 -8.93 -24.56
N GLU A 89 8.32 -9.31 -25.00
CA GLU A 89 8.55 -10.47 -25.89
C GLU A 89 8.45 -11.81 -25.13
N THR A 90 7.31 -12.05 -24.47
CA THR A 90 7.07 -13.28 -23.70
C THR A 90 6.91 -14.47 -24.66
N GLN A 91 8.01 -15.14 -25.01
CA GLN A 91 7.95 -16.43 -25.71
C GLN A 91 8.02 -17.58 -24.70
N GLY A 92 6.87 -18.26 -24.52
CA GLY A 92 6.79 -19.47 -23.69
C GLY A 92 6.50 -19.21 -22.20
N GLU A 93 6.65 -20.27 -21.41
CA GLU A 93 6.40 -20.22 -19.96
C GLU A 93 7.52 -19.44 -19.25
N ARG A 94 7.14 -18.60 -18.28
CA ARG A 94 8.08 -17.93 -17.37
C ARG A 94 7.96 -18.50 -15.97
N GLN A 95 9.10 -18.61 -15.30
CA GLN A 95 9.18 -18.95 -13.88
C GLN A 95 9.65 -17.73 -13.11
N ALA A 96 8.94 -17.37 -12.05
CA ALA A 96 9.37 -16.31 -11.15
C ALA A 96 9.80 -16.87 -9.80
N LEU A 97 10.81 -16.23 -9.20
CA LEU A 97 11.38 -16.59 -7.90
C LEU A 97 11.52 -15.34 -7.05
N LEU A 98 11.24 -15.48 -5.76
CA LEU A 98 11.59 -14.48 -4.75
C LEU A 98 12.91 -14.89 -4.11
N HIS A 99 13.90 -14.00 -4.15
CA HIS A 99 15.23 -14.19 -3.56
C HIS A 99 15.48 -13.17 -2.45
N LYS A 100 16.32 -13.53 -1.49
CA LYS A 100 17.01 -12.55 -0.64
C LYS A 100 18.06 -11.83 -1.47
N GLY A 101 18.34 -10.57 -1.17
CA GLY A 101 19.34 -9.79 -1.90
C GLY A 101 18.78 -8.96 -3.06
N MET A 102 19.70 -8.46 -3.88
CA MET A 102 19.46 -7.54 -4.99
C MET A 102 19.51 -8.30 -6.32
N CYS A 103 19.10 -7.68 -7.42
CA CYS A 103 19.07 -8.33 -8.74
C CYS A 103 20.48 -8.66 -9.27
N ASP A 104 21.48 -7.85 -8.94
CA ASP A 104 22.88 -8.05 -9.32
C ASP A 104 23.61 -9.06 -8.42
N GLN A 105 23.10 -9.26 -7.19
CA GLN A 105 23.62 -10.18 -6.20
C GLN A 105 22.48 -10.97 -5.55
N PRO A 106 21.83 -11.87 -6.30
CA PRO A 106 20.77 -12.69 -5.75
C PRO A 106 21.37 -13.64 -4.70
N GLY A 107 20.83 -13.57 -3.50
CA GLY A 107 21.05 -14.51 -2.43
C GLY A 107 20.12 -15.72 -2.54
N ASP A 108 19.90 -16.37 -1.40
CA ASP A 108 19.11 -17.59 -1.32
C ASP A 108 17.67 -17.39 -1.84
N THR A 109 17.16 -18.38 -2.57
CA THR A 109 15.76 -18.43 -2.98
C THR A 109 14.88 -18.59 -1.74
N VAL A 110 13.96 -17.66 -1.55
CA VAL A 110 12.95 -17.69 -0.50
C VAL A 110 11.77 -18.54 -0.93
N GLN A 111 11.25 -18.30 -2.13
CA GLN A 111 10.01 -18.93 -2.60
C GLN A 111 9.99 -19.05 -4.12
N LEU A 112 9.53 -20.21 -4.60
CA LEU A 112 9.13 -20.40 -5.99
C LEU A 112 7.71 -19.86 -6.17
N LEU A 113 7.52 -18.91 -7.10
CA LEU A 113 6.20 -18.37 -7.40
C LEU A 113 5.45 -19.28 -8.38
N ALA A 114 4.14 -19.11 -8.46
CA ALA A 114 3.35 -19.76 -9.49
C ALA A 114 3.88 -19.37 -10.88
N LYS A 115 3.78 -20.30 -11.83
CA LYS A 115 4.14 -20.04 -13.23
C LYS A 115 3.30 -18.88 -13.78
N LEU A 116 3.88 -18.12 -14.70
CA LEU A 116 3.13 -17.07 -15.37
C LEU A 116 2.27 -17.67 -16.48
N GLU A 117 0.97 -17.47 -16.39
CA GLU A 117 0.01 -17.78 -17.45
C GLU A 117 -0.37 -16.47 -18.15
N SER A 118 -0.05 -16.36 -19.44
CA SER A 118 -0.28 -15.14 -20.23
C SER A 118 0.34 -13.87 -19.61
N GLY A 119 1.52 -14.01 -18.99
CA GLY A 119 2.24 -12.90 -18.35
C GLY A 119 1.75 -12.56 -16.94
N ILE A 120 0.81 -13.31 -16.35
CA ILE A 120 0.28 -13.04 -15.01
C ILE A 120 0.57 -14.23 -14.09
N SER A 121 1.00 -13.97 -12.87
CA SER A 121 1.12 -14.96 -11.79
C SER A 121 0.55 -14.40 -10.49
N GLU A 122 -0.19 -15.24 -9.77
CA GLU A 122 -0.67 -14.94 -8.43
C GLU A 122 -0.15 -16.00 -7.46
N THR A 123 0.47 -15.57 -6.36
CA THR A 123 1.03 -16.46 -5.34
C THR A 123 0.69 -15.92 -3.96
N VAL A 124 0.30 -16.79 -3.02
CA VAL A 124 0.15 -16.43 -1.61
C VAL A 124 1.41 -16.86 -0.86
N LEU A 125 2.11 -15.90 -0.27
CA LEU A 125 3.30 -16.13 0.54
C LEU A 125 2.89 -16.42 1.98
N PRO A 126 3.49 -17.42 2.65
CA PRO A 126 3.11 -17.81 4.02
C PRO A 126 3.69 -16.88 5.10
N ILE A 127 4.07 -15.65 4.75
CA ILE A 127 4.65 -14.64 5.63
C ILE A 127 3.88 -13.32 5.47
N SER A 128 3.82 -12.52 6.52
CA SER A 128 3.16 -11.21 6.47
C SER A 128 3.97 -10.20 5.66
N LEU A 129 3.31 -9.13 5.20
CA LEU A 129 3.99 -8.07 4.45
C LEU A 129 5.04 -7.37 5.33
N GLU A 130 4.77 -7.23 6.64
CA GLU A 130 5.73 -6.69 7.60
C GLU A 130 6.96 -7.58 7.74
N GLU A 131 6.77 -8.91 7.84
CA GLU A 131 7.89 -9.86 7.91
C GLU A 131 8.71 -9.81 6.62
N LEU A 132 8.06 -9.72 5.46
CA LEU A 132 8.71 -9.54 4.15
C LEU A 132 9.60 -8.27 4.14
N LEU A 133 9.07 -7.15 4.62
CA LEU A 133 9.79 -5.86 4.71
C LEU A 133 10.93 -5.88 5.74
N SER A 134 10.88 -6.75 6.74
CA SER A 134 11.98 -6.94 7.70
C SER A 134 13.18 -7.70 7.10
N GLN A 135 12.97 -8.39 5.98
CA GLN A 135 13.98 -9.24 5.32
C GLN A 135 14.68 -8.56 4.14
N LEU A 136 14.42 -7.28 3.89
CA LEU A 136 15.04 -6.52 2.81
C LEU A 136 16.58 -6.48 2.94
N PRO A 137 17.32 -6.39 1.83
CA PRO A 137 16.82 -6.34 0.45
C PRO A 137 16.32 -7.70 -0.05
N MET A 138 15.32 -7.67 -0.94
CA MET A 138 14.83 -8.84 -1.65
C MET A 138 14.58 -8.53 -3.12
N SER A 139 14.47 -9.56 -3.95
CA SER A 139 14.26 -9.38 -5.39
C SER A 139 13.27 -10.40 -5.96
N VAL A 140 12.40 -9.94 -6.85
CA VAL A 140 11.59 -10.80 -7.72
C VAL A 140 12.32 -10.98 -9.04
N VAL A 141 12.73 -12.22 -9.32
CA VAL A 141 13.48 -12.60 -10.52
C VAL A 141 12.58 -13.41 -11.44
N VAL A 142 12.50 -13.03 -12.71
CA VAL A 142 11.77 -13.79 -13.74
C VAL A 142 12.78 -14.44 -14.68
N GLN A 143 12.62 -15.74 -14.92
CA GLN A 143 13.51 -16.55 -15.73
C GLN A 143 12.81 -17.14 -16.95
N ASP A 144 13.57 -17.33 -18.02
CA ASP A 144 13.21 -18.12 -19.18
C ASP A 144 13.29 -19.64 -18.91
N PRO A 145 12.79 -20.49 -19.82
CA PRO A 145 12.93 -21.94 -19.71
C PRO A 145 14.39 -22.45 -19.68
N SER A 146 15.36 -21.61 -20.05
CA SER A 146 16.81 -21.88 -19.99
C SER A 146 17.45 -21.38 -18.69
N HIS A 147 16.66 -20.88 -17.73
CA HIS A 147 17.09 -20.27 -16.47
C HIS A 147 17.85 -18.94 -16.60
N THR A 148 17.74 -18.28 -17.74
CA THR A 148 18.27 -16.92 -17.94
C THR A 148 17.32 -15.91 -17.31
N THR A 149 17.81 -15.00 -16.49
CA THR A 149 17.02 -13.89 -15.96
C THR A 149 16.59 -12.96 -17.09
N VAL A 150 15.30 -12.71 -17.23
CA VAL A 150 14.76 -11.82 -18.26
C VAL A 150 14.18 -10.52 -17.70
N ALA A 151 13.73 -10.53 -16.45
CA ALA A 151 13.30 -9.33 -15.76
C ALA A 151 13.59 -9.47 -14.27
N CYS A 152 13.88 -8.35 -13.60
CA CYS A 152 14.12 -8.36 -12.16
C CYS A 152 13.65 -7.07 -11.51
N GLY A 153 13.05 -7.18 -10.32
CA GLY A 153 12.58 -6.05 -9.52
C GLY A 153 13.05 -6.16 -8.09
N GLU A 154 13.55 -5.07 -7.54
CA GLU A 154 14.13 -5.01 -6.19
C GLU A 154 13.14 -4.42 -5.19
N LEU A 155 13.02 -5.09 -4.06
CA LEU A 155 12.38 -4.58 -2.87
C LEU A 155 13.49 -3.99 -2.01
N VAL A 156 13.52 -2.66 -1.92
CA VAL A 156 14.44 -1.90 -1.08
C VAL A 156 13.64 -0.90 -0.25
N GLN A 157 14.19 -0.53 0.92
CA GLN A 157 13.61 0.46 1.82
C GLN A 157 14.23 1.85 1.59
#